data_AF-A0A6C0HFC5-F1
#
_entry.id   AF-A0A6C0HFC5-F1
#
_cell.length_a   1.000
_cell.length_b   1.000
_cell.length_c   1.000
_cell.angle_alpha   90.00
_cell.angle_beta   90.00
_cell.angle_gamma   90.00
#
_symmetry.space_group_name_H-M   'P 1'
#
loop_
_entity.id
_entity.type
_entity.pdbx_description
1 polymer ?
#
loop_
_entity_poly.entity_id
_entity_poly.type
_entity_poly.pdbx_seq_one_letter_code
_entity_poly.pdbx_strand_id
1 'polypeptide(L)'
;MNWKVFSFLLGILLGFESVSLYYLQKYQKTKQITFLIYSIILYGLFVPFLLYHSLQHLGVGMVNFFWNVFSTLIGFTIGIYLFDEKINFNQVIGVTLSIIGISVVVLNGQK
;
A
#
# COMPACT_ATOMS: atom_id res chain seq x y z
N MET A 1 -19.97 -0.18 -11.61
CA MET A 1 -18.66 -0.07 -10.95
C MET A 1 -18.81 0.78 -9.71
N ASN A 2 -18.65 0.21 -8.50
CA ASN A 2 -18.88 0.96 -7.26
C ASN A 2 -17.56 1.50 -6.70
N TRP A 3 -17.10 2.63 -7.26
CA TRP A 3 -15.86 3.30 -6.88
C TRP A 3 -15.78 3.63 -5.39
N LYS A 4 -16.92 3.94 -4.75
CA LYS A 4 -16.95 4.27 -3.32
C LYS A 4 -16.56 3.07 -2.46
N VAL A 5 -17.12 1.89 -2.77
CA VAL A 5 -16.81 0.65 -2.05
C VAL A 5 -15.37 0.22 -2.30
N PHE A 6 -14.91 0.28 -3.56
CA PHE A 6 -13.51 -0.03 -3.88
C PHE A 6 -12.53 0.89 -3.13
N SER A 7 -12.77 2.21 -3.13
CA SER A 7 -11.89 3.17 -2.45
C SER A 7 -11.86 2.93 -0.93
N PHE A 8 -13.00 2.55 -0.35
CA PHE A 8 -13.10 2.18 1.06
C PHE A 8 -12.30 0.91 1.38
N LEU A 9 -12.47 -0.15 0.58
CA LEU A 9 -11.71 -1.41 0.72
C LEU A 9 -10.21 -1.19 0.55
N LEU A 10 -9.81 -0.38 -0.43
CA LEU A 10 -8.43 0.01 -0.66
C LEU A 10 -7.86 0.76 0.55
N GLY A 11 -8.60 1.70 1.13
CA GLY A 11 -8.17 2.41 2.35
C GLY A 11 -7.92 1.47 3.53
N ILE A 12 -8.81 0.50 3.76
CA ILE A 12 -8.63 -0.51 4.82
C ILE A 12 -7.41 -1.38 4.52
N LEU A 13 -7.28 -1.85 3.29
CA LEU A 13 -6.16 -2.68 2.82
C LEU A 13 -4.82 -1.99 3.09
N LEU A 14 -4.70 -0.74 2.67
CA LEU A 14 -3.51 0.07 2.87
C LEU A 14 -3.21 0.29 4.36
N GLY A 15 -4.24 0.42 5.20
CA GLY A 15 -4.07 0.48 6.65
C GLY A 15 -3.43 -0.79 7.23
N PHE A 16 -3.96 -1.97 6.87
CA PHE A 16 -3.37 -3.25 7.31
C PHE A 16 -1.94 -3.44 6.83
N GLU A 17 -1.68 -3.11 5.58
CA GLU A 17 -0.34 -3.19 5.00
C GLU A 17 0.64 -2.26 5.70
N SER A 18 0.24 -1.02 5.96
CA SER A 18 1.04 -0.02 6.69
C SER A 18 1.45 -0.50 8.07
N VAL A 19 0.49 -1.02 8.84
CA VAL A 19 0.75 -1.56 10.18
C VAL A 19 1.63 -2.79 10.11
N SER A 20 1.45 -3.64 9.09
CA SER A 20 2.33 -4.78 8.89
C SER A 20 3.77 -4.37 8.59
N LEU A 21 3.98 -3.41 7.68
CA LEU A 21 5.31 -2.87 7.35
C LEU A 21 5.97 -2.25 8.59
N TYR A 22 5.21 -1.53 9.41
CA TYR A 22 5.69 -1.00 10.67
C TYR A 22 6.23 -2.11 11.60
N TYR A 23 5.45 -3.18 11.80
CA TYR A 23 5.89 -4.30 12.65
C TYR A 23 7.08 -5.05 12.06
N LEU A 24 7.12 -5.23 10.73
CA LEU A 24 8.24 -5.86 10.06
C LEU A 24 9.53 -5.07 10.27
N GLN A 25 9.48 -3.75 10.13
CA GLN A 25 10.63 -2.88 10.36
C GLN A 25 11.03 -2.85 11.84
N LYS A 26 10.07 -2.90 12.76
CA LYS A 26 10.33 -3.03 14.20
C LYS A 26 10.97 -4.37 14.56
N TYR A 27 10.55 -5.46 13.91
CA TYR A 27 11.21 -6.76 14.02
C TYR A 27 12.66 -6.67 13.54
N GLN A 28 12.93 -6.00 12.41
CA GLN A 28 14.30 -5.84 11.93
C GLN A 28 15.23 -5.16 12.95
N LYS A 29 14.73 -4.14 13.66
CA LYS A 29 15.49 -3.41 14.69
C LYS A 29 15.63 -4.16 16.02
N THR A 30 14.58 -4.86 16.47
CA THR A 30 14.52 -5.47 17.81
C THR A 30 14.76 -6.97 17.86
N LYS A 31 14.60 -7.65 16.72
CA LYS A 31 14.58 -9.11 16.56
C LYS A 31 13.56 -9.85 17.43
N GLN A 32 12.56 -9.16 17.99
CA GLN A 32 11.48 -9.78 18.76
C GLN A 32 10.46 -10.45 17.83
N ILE A 33 10.35 -11.78 17.91
CA ILE A 33 9.53 -12.59 16.98
C ILE A 33 8.03 -12.23 17.01
N THR A 34 7.53 -11.69 18.12
CA THR A 34 6.14 -11.22 18.25
C THR A 34 5.78 -10.21 17.17
N PHE A 35 6.69 -9.29 16.82
CA PHE A 35 6.44 -8.32 15.75
C PHE A 35 6.38 -8.98 14.36
N LEU A 36 7.19 -10.01 14.13
CA LEU A 36 7.13 -10.79 12.89
C LEU A 36 5.78 -11.52 12.78
N ILE A 37 5.31 -12.12 13.86
CA ILE A 37 3.99 -12.80 13.91
C ILE A 37 2.86 -11.82 13.59
N TYR A 38 2.87 -10.62 14.18
CA TYR A 38 1.87 -9.59 13.86
C TYR A 38 1.93 -9.17 12.39
N SER A 39 3.12 -8.96 11.83
CA SER A 39 3.28 -8.62 10.41
C SER A 39 2.74 -9.73 9.49
N ILE A 40 3.06 -11.00 9.78
CA ILE A 40 2.58 -12.16 9.01
C ILE A 40 1.06 -12.25 9.05
N ILE A 41 0.43 -12.08 10.22
CA ILE A 41 -1.04 -12.17 10.32
C ILE A 41 -1.69 -11.02 9.55
N LEU A 42 -1.23 -9.78 9.75
CA LEU A 42 -1.83 -8.61 9.11
C LEU A 42 -1.67 -8.65 7.59
N TYR A 43 -0.46 -8.95 7.11
CA TYR A 43 -0.20 -8.97 5.67
C TYR A 43 -0.70 -10.27 5.03
N GLY A 44 -0.34 -11.41 5.59
CA GLY A 44 -0.62 -12.72 4.99
C GLY A 44 -2.09 -13.11 4.99
N LEU A 45 -2.88 -12.65 5.97
CA LEU A 45 -4.30 -12.99 6.06
C LEU A 45 -5.21 -11.87 5.53
N PHE A 46 -5.04 -10.64 6.03
CA PHE A 46 -6.01 -9.57 5.74
C PHE A 46 -5.82 -8.96 4.35
N VAL A 47 -4.59 -8.79 3.86
CA VAL A 47 -4.36 -8.16 2.55
C VAL A 47 -4.93 -9.00 1.40
N PRO A 48 -4.66 -10.32 1.29
CA PRO A 48 -5.27 -11.15 0.25
C PRO A 48 -6.80 -11.20 0.33
N PHE A 49 -7.37 -11.22 1.54
CA PHE A 49 -8.82 -11.21 1.74
C PHE A 49 -9.47 -9.92 1.20
N LEU A 50 -8.87 -8.76 1.49
CA LEU A 50 -9.36 -7.47 1.00
C LEU A 50 -9.12 -7.29 -0.50
N LEU A 51 -8.03 -7.83 -1.04
CA LEU A 51 -7.78 -7.88 -2.48
C LEU A 51 -8.85 -8.70 -3.19
N TYR A 52 -9.18 -9.89 -2.68
CA TYR A 52 -10.24 -10.74 -3.23
C TYR A 52 -11.57 -9.99 -3.35
N HIS A 53 -11.97 -9.25 -2.31
CA HIS A 53 -13.18 -8.42 -2.37
C HIS A 53 -13.03 -7.21 -3.30
N SER A 54 -11.85 -6.60 -3.38
CA SER A 54 -11.59 -5.49 -4.30
C SER A 54 -11.71 -5.91 -5.77
N LEU A 55 -11.31 -7.14 -6.09
CA LEU A 55 -11.43 -7.74 -7.43
C LEU A 55 -12.89 -7.95 -7.88
N GLN A 56 -13.85 -7.95 -6.95
CA GLN A 56 -15.28 -8.00 -7.30
C GLN A 56 -15.80 -6.65 -7.83
N HIS A 57 -15.03 -5.57 -7.69
CA HIS A 57 -15.43 -4.22 -8.09
C HIS A 57 -14.65 -3.69 -9.30
N LEU A 58 -13.39 -4.09 -9.45
CA LEU A 58 -12.50 -3.70 -10.53
C LEU A 58 -11.72 -4.91 -11.05
N GLY A 59 -11.29 -4.88 -12.31
CA GLY A 59 -10.44 -5.93 -12.87
C GLY A 59 -9.06 -6.00 -12.19
N VAL A 60 -8.42 -7.17 -12.27
CA VAL A 60 -7.12 -7.47 -11.63
C VAL A 60 -6.07 -6.42 -11.94
N GLY A 61 -6.00 -5.94 -13.19
CA GLY A 61 -5.03 -4.91 -13.60
C GLY A 61 -5.21 -3.59 -12.84
N MET A 62 -6.45 -3.11 -12.69
CA MET A 62 -6.75 -1.85 -12.00
C MET A 62 -6.55 -1.96 -10.50
N VAL A 63 -7.00 -3.06 -9.89
CA VAL A 63 -6.79 -3.32 -8.46
C VAL A 63 -5.30 -3.38 -8.14
N ASN A 64 -4.53 -4.15 -8.93
CA ASN A 64 -3.09 -4.28 -8.75
C ASN A 64 -2.37 -2.94 -8.95
N PHE A 65 -2.77 -2.15 -9.95
CA PHE A 65 -2.20 -0.83 -10.19
C PHE A 65 -2.41 0.10 -8.98
N PHE A 66 -3.66 0.28 -8.54
CA PHE A 66 -3.94 1.16 -7.40
C PHE A 66 -3.27 0.68 -6.13
N TRP A 67 -3.37 -0.62 -5.84
CA TRP A 67 -2.74 -1.21 -4.66
C TRP A 67 -1.24 -0.90 -4.65
N ASN A 68 -0.49 -1.27 -5.69
CA ASN A 68 0.96 -1.06 -5.71
C ASN A 68 1.34 0.41 -5.57
N VAL A 69 0.66 1.33 -6.26
CA VAL A 69 1.06 2.72 -6.20
C VAL A 69 0.77 3.32 -4.83
N PHE A 70 -0.42 3.13 -4.28
CA PHE A 70 -0.74 3.67 -2.96
C PHE A 70 0.10 3.01 -1.85
N SER A 71 0.35 1.70 -1.93
CA SER A 71 1.25 1.00 -0.98
C SER A 71 2.67 1.54 -1.05
N THR A 72 3.16 1.84 -2.25
CA THR A 72 4.48 2.48 -2.42
C THR A 72 4.50 3.86 -1.77
N LEU A 73 3.48 4.69 -2.02
CA LEU A 73 3.41 6.03 -1.44
C LEU A 73 3.36 6.00 0.10
N ILE A 74 2.56 5.10 0.67
CA ILE A 74 2.41 4.99 2.11
C ILE A 74 3.65 4.37 2.75
N GLY A 75 4.20 3.29 2.18
CA GLY A 75 5.44 2.69 2.66
C GLY A 75 6.60 3.68 2.64
N PHE A 76 6.71 4.47 1.57
CA PHE A 76 7.68 5.55 1.46
C PHE A 76 7.48 6.61 2.55
N THR A 77 6.23 7.07 2.75
CA THR A 77 5.89 8.04 3.80
C THR A 77 6.22 7.51 5.20
N ILE A 78 5.89 6.25 5.49
CA ILE A 78 6.19 5.58 6.75
C ILE A 78 7.70 5.48 6.98
N GLY A 79 8.48 5.10 5.96
CA GLY A 79 9.94 5.06 6.04
C GLY A 79 10.53 6.39 6.49
N ILE A 80 10.07 7.48 5.88
CA ILE A 80 10.54 8.84 6.18
C ILE A 80 10.14 9.27 7.58
N TYR A 81 8.85 9.20 7.92
CA TYR A 81 8.32 9.83 9.14
C TYR A 81 8.43 8.97 10.40
N LEU A 82 8.37 7.63 10.28
CA LEU A 82 8.42 6.73 11.44
C LEU A 82 9.79 6.10 11.64
N PHE A 83 10.61 6.04 10.60
CA PHE A 83 11.92 5.38 10.65
C PHE A 83 13.10 6.28 10.30
N ASP A 84 12.85 7.58 10.05
CA ASP A 84 13.85 8.60 9.72
C ASP A 84 14.73 8.20 8.52
N GLU A 85 14.14 7.48 7.55
CA GLU A 85 14.87 7.05 6.36
C GLU A 85 15.25 8.24 5.48
N LYS A 86 16.53 8.28 5.08
CA LYS A 86 17.04 9.33 4.19
C LYS A 86 16.66 9.02 2.76
N ILE A 87 16.00 9.99 2.12
CA ILE A 87 15.58 9.91 0.73
C ILE A 87 16.63 10.52 -0.18
N ASN A 88 16.94 9.87 -1.29
CA ASN A 88 17.75 10.46 -2.36
C ASN A 88 16.88 11.08 -3.48
N PHE A 89 17.46 11.96 -4.28
CA PHE A 89 16.74 12.66 -5.35
C PHE A 89 16.07 11.70 -6.37
N ASN A 90 16.70 10.57 -6.68
CA ASN A 90 16.16 9.58 -7.61
C ASN A 90 14.87 8.91 -7.08
N GLN A 91 14.80 8.65 -5.77
CA GLN A 91 13.61 8.11 -5.12
C GLN A 91 12.45 9.11 -5.17
N VAL A 92 12.72 10.40 -4.98
CA VAL A 92 11.71 11.47 -5.13
C VAL A 92 11.15 11.50 -6.54
N ILE A 93 12.00 11.39 -7.57
CA ILE A 93 11.55 11.30 -8.97
C ILE A 93 10.63 10.10 -9.16
N GLY A 94 11.02 8.91 -8.66
CA GLY A 94 10.20 7.70 -8.79
C GLY A 94 8.82 7.84 -8.15
N VAL A 95 8.75 8.44 -6.95
CA VAL A 95 7.49 8.73 -6.26
C VAL A 95 6.64 9.75 -7.04
N THR A 96 7.28 10.79 -7.58
CA THR A 96 6.59 11.81 -8.38
C THR A 96 5.99 11.21 -9.66
N LEU A 97 6.74 10.39 -10.39
CA LEU A 97 6.25 9.69 -11.58
C LEU A 97 5.09 8.75 -11.26
N SER A 98 5.11 8.12 -10.09
CA SER A 98 4.03 7.25 -9.62
C SER A 98 2.72 8.03 -9.42
N ILE A 99 2.78 9.24 -8.85
CA ILE A 99 1.62 10.13 -8.67
C ILE A 99 1.05 10.59 -10.03
N ILE A 100 1.93 10.92 -10.98
CA ILE A 100 1.53 11.28 -12.35
C ILE A 100 0.83 10.09 -13.01
N GLY A 101 1.39 8.88 -12.86
CA GLY A 101 0.81 7.64 -13.37
C GLY A 101 -0.61 7.41 -12.86
N ILE A 102 -0.86 7.58 -11.55
CA ILE A 102 -2.22 7.50 -10.98
C ILE A 102 -3.13 8.52 -11.65
N SER A 103 -2.68 9.78 -11.76
CA SER A 103 -3.50 10.87 -12.28
C SER A 103 -3.98 10.58 -13.70
N VAL A 104 -3.10 10.06 -14.57
CA VAL A 104 -3.47 9.67 -15.95
C VAL A 104 -4.52 8.55 -15.96
N VAL A 105 -4.34 7.52 -15.13
CA VAL A 105 -5.26 6.37 -15.08
C VAL A 105 -6.63 6.77 -14.54
N VAL A 106 -6.67 7.57 -13.47
CA VAL A 106 -7.92 8.03 -12.87
C VAL A 106 -8.69 8.96 -13.81
N LEU A 107 -8.00 9.89 -14.49
CA LEU A 107 -8.64 10.82 -15.41
C LEU A 107 -9.19 10.14 -16.67
N ASN A 108 -8.52 9.09 -17.17
CA ASN A 108 -9.01 8.33 -18.32
C ASN A 108 -10.09 7.31 -17.97
N GLY A 109 -10.06 6.74 -16.76
CA GLY A 109 -11.05 5.75 -16.29
C GLY A 109 -12.40 6.32 -15.86
N GLN A 110 -12.59 7.65 -15.92
CA GLN A 110 -13.86 8.33 -15.64
C GLN A 110 -14.69 8.68 -16.88
N LYS A 111 -14.22 8.31 -18.09
CA LYS A 111 -15.00 8.35 -19.33
C LYS A 111 -15.66 7.00 -19.57
#